data_AF-A0A820XNM8-F1
#
_entry.id   AF-A0A820XNM8-F1
#
_cell.length_a   1.000
_cell.length_b   1.000
_cell.length_c   1.000
_cell.angle_alpha   90.00
_cell.angle_beta   90.00
_cell.angle_gamma   90.00
#
_symmetry.space_group_name_H-M   'P 1'
#
loop_
_entity.id
_entity.type
_entity.pdbx_description
1 polymer ?
#
loop_
_entity_poly.entity_id
_entity_poly.type
_entity_poly.pdbx_seq_one_letter_code
_entity_poly.pdbx_strand_id
1 'polypeptide(L)'
;MLKIFFGLLWLLGDIVPWYLASNTIRPTDVRIEYWLLKQYNDVVIDTHTPIISWSLPAFANNNHQQRDIQQMAYQIKIYERPTHDTNISILLWDTEPTSSSFSTVQYNGPMFATDRRYELHLRYWSSDGMK
;
A
#
# COMPACT_ATOMS: atom_id res chain seq x y z
N MET A 1 -25.46 -22.05 -64.61
CA MET A 1 -26.32 -21.07 -65.30
C MET A 1 -26.97 -20.22 -64.22
N LEU A 2 -26.90 -18.90 -64.37
CA LEU A 2 -27.58 -17.83 -63.61
C LEU A 2 -27.04 -17.42 -62.21
N LYS A 3 -26.53 -16.18 -62.20
CA LYS A 3 -26.14 -15.29 -61.09
C LYS A 3 -27.34 -14.44 -60.64
N ILE A 4 -27.28 -13.87 -59.43
CA ILE A 4 -27.72 -12.51 -58.94
C ILE A 4 -27.59 -12.59 -57.39
N PHE A 5 -26.72 -11.92 -56.62
CA PHE A 5 -26.36 -10.49 -56.37
C PHE A 5 -27.44 -9.62 -55.70
N PHE A 6 -27.29 -9.32 -54.40
CA PHE A 6 -27.05 -7.98 -53.79
C PHE A 6 -27.44 -7.96 -52.31
N GLY A 7 -26.58 -7.38 -51.47
CA GLY A 7 -26.88 -7.15 -50.05
C GLY A 7 -25.64 -6.76 -49.24
N LEU A 8 -25.00 -5.68 -49.65
CA LEU A 8 -23.85 -5.05 -49.01
C LEU A 8 -24.28 -4.48 -47.64
N LEU A 9 -23.80 -5.03 -46.52
CA LEU A 9 -23.83 -4.35 -45.23
C LEU A 9 -22.38 -4.21 -44.73
N TRP A 10 -21.84 -3.02 -44.91
CA TRP A 10 -20.58 -2.59 -44.33
C TRP A 10 -20.78 -2.43 -42.82
N LEU A 11 -20.20 -3.33 -42.04
CA LEU A 11 -19.88 -3.07 -40.64
C LEU A 11 -18.37 -2.89 -40.55
N LEU A 12 -17.96 -1.63 -40.67
CA LEU A 12 -16.67 -1.15 -40.20
C LEU A 12 -16.68 -1.31 -38.67
N GLY A 13 -16.23 -2.47 -38.19
CA GLY A 13 -15.88 -2.69 -36.79
C GLY A 13 -14.38 -2.57 -36.66
N ASP A 14 -13.95 -1.51 -35.98
CA ASP A 14 -12.56 -1.08 -35.87
C ASP A 14 -11.60 -2.21 -35.51
N ILE A 15 -10.54 -2.30 -36.31
CA ILE A 15 -9.31 -3.02 -36.00
C ILE A 15 -8.65 -2.23 -34.88
N VAL A 16 -9.01 -2.51 -33.63
CA VAL A 16 -8.24 -1.98 -32.49
C VAL A 16 -6.93 -2.76 -32.46
N PRO A 17 -5.77 -2.10 -32.64
CA PRO A 17 -4.49 -2.77 -32.45
C PRO A 17 -4.42 -3.14 -30.98
N TRP A 18 -4.22 -4.42 -30.68
CA TRP A 18 -3.84 -4.84 -29.34
C TRP A 18 -2.38 -4.42 -29.19
N TYR A 19 -2.18 -3.15 -28.90
CA TYR A 19 -0.90 -2.63 -28.44
C TYR A 19 -0.50 -3.48 -27.25
N LEU A 20 0.51 -4.31 -27.49
CA LEU A 20 1.56 -4.71 -26.56
C LEU A 20 1.25 -4.21 -25.15
N ALA A 21 0.62 -5.06 -24.34
CA ALA A 21 0.60 -4.89 -22.91
C ALA A 21 2.06 -4.91 -22.47
N SER A 22 2.64 -3.73 -22.43
CA SER A 22 3.91 -3.47 -21.79
C SER A 22 3.72 -3.97 -20.36
N ASN A 23 4.44 -5.03 -19.99
CA ASN A 23 4.62 -5.46 -18.60
C ASN A 23 5.47 -4.41 -17.86
N THR A 24 5.12 -3.13 -17.99
CA THR A 24 5.60 -2.07 -17.12
C THR A 24 4.84 -2.25 -15.83
N ILE A 25 5.51 -2.91 -14.88
CA ILE A 25 5.16 -2.89 -13.46
C ILE A 25 4.87 -1.43 -13.12
N ARG A 26 3.61 -1.13 -12.77
CA ARG A 26 3.20 0.24 -12.43
C ARG A 26 3.59 0.47 -10.97
N PRO A 27 4.00 1.69 -10.56
CA PRO A 27 4.32 1.99 -9.16
C PRO A 27 3.16 1.73 -8.16
N THR A 28 1.95 1.49 -8.66
CA THR A 28 0.79 1.03 -7.89
C THR A 28 0.82 -0.45 -7.52
N ASP A 29 1.80 -1.21 -8.01
CA ASP A 29 2.00 -2.64 -7.72
C ASP A 29 2.73 -2.89 -6.39
N VAL A 30 3.04 -1.84 -5.62
CA VAL A 30 3.60 -2.00 -4.27
C VAL A 30 2.49 -2.43 -3.31
N ARG A 31 2.30 -3.74 -3.24
CA ARG A 31 1.72 -4.43 -2.09
C ARG A 31 2.79 -4.50 -1.00
N ILE A 32 2.50 -3.97 0.19
CA ILE A 32 3.21 -4.42 1.39
C ILE A 32 2.33 -5.50 2.02
N GLU A 33 2.33 -6.66 1.37
CA GLU A 33 1.81 -7.90 1.95
C GLU A 33 2.61 -8.22 3.23
N TYR A 34 1.93 -8.86 4.17
CA TYR A 34 2.20 -9.08 5.59
C TYR A 34 3.58 -9.61 6.04
N TRP A 35 4.58 -9.76 5.18
CA TRP A 35 5.89 -10.26 5.53
C TRP A 35 6.93 -9.46 4.77
N LEU A 36 7.78 -8.69 5.48
CA LEU A 36 9.23 -8.57 5.25
C LEU A 36 9.91 -7.28 5.77
N LEU A 37 9.26 -6.35 6.50
CA LEU A 37 10.07 -5.34 7.24
C LEU A 37 11.01 -5.95 8.30
N LYS A 38 10.77 -7.23 8.66
CA LYS A 38 11.63 -8.00 9.56
C LYS A 38 12.82 -8.70 8.87
N GLN A 39 12.85 -8.74 7.54
CA GLN A 39 13.87 -9.45 6.74
C GLN A 39 14.56 -8.53 5.71
N TYR A 40 13.93 -7.43 5.31
CA TYR A 40 14.57 -6.29 4.64
C TYR A 40 14.40 -5.05 5.53
N ASN A 41 15.51 -4.59 6.11
CA ASN A 41 15.49 -3.47 7.07
C ASN A 41 15.21 -2.11 6.39
N ASP A 42 15.43 -2.01 5.07
CA ASP A 42 15.33 -0.77 4.32
C ASP A 42 14.49 -1.00 3.04
N VAL A 43 13.49 -0.14 2.82
CA VAL A 43 12.69 -0.10 1.58
C VAL A 43 12.89 1.28 0.95
N VAL A 44 13.20 1.32 -0.34
CA VAL A 44 13.34 2.57 -1.09
C VAL A 44 11.95 3.02 -1.57
N ILE A 45 11.56 4.23 -1.22
CA ILE A 45 10.28 4.84 -1.58
C ILE A 45 10.58 6.07 -2.46
N ASP A 46 10.07 6.07 -3.69
CA ASP A 46 10.27 7.16 -4.68
C ASP A 46 8.99 7.97 -4.91
N THR A 47 8.13 8.06 -3.89
CA THR A 47 6.90 8.85 -3.90
C THR A 47 6.81 9.71 -2.65
N HIS A 48 6.31 10.93 -2.80
CA HIS A 48 6.13 11.86 -1.69
C HIS A 48 4.87 11.57 -0.86
N THR A 49 3.92 10.80 -1.39
CA THR A 49 2.66 10.47 -0.73
C THR A 49 2.39 8.95 -0.75
N PRO A 50 3.29 8.14 -0.16
CA PRO A 50 3.12 6.69 -0.16
C PRO A 50 1.83 6.28 0.54
N ILE A 51 1.29 5.15 0.10
CA ILE A 51 0.19 4.48 0.79
C ILE A 51 0.81 3.50 1.78
N ILE A 52 0.40 3.64 3.04
CA ILE A 52 0.80 2.77 4.14
C ILE A 52 -0.34 1.79 4.37
N SER A 53 -0.05 0.49 4.27
CA SER A 53 -1.03 -0.56 4.51
C SER A 53 -0.46 -1.61 5.46
N TRP A 54 -1.33 -2.25 6.22
CA TRP A 54 -0.96 -3.31 7.16
C TRP A 54 -2.06 -4.37 7.23
N SER A 55 -1.72 -5.51 7.84
CA SER A 55 -2.69 -6.56 8.12
C SER A 55 -2.70 -6.89 9.61
N LEU A 56 -3.87 -7.28 10.10
CA LEU A 56 -4.05 -7.74 11.46
C LEU A 56 -3.47 -9.17 11.60
N PRO A 57 -2.92 -9.53 12.76
CA PRO A 57 -2.38 -10.85 12.99
C PRO A 57 -3.47 -11.91 12.90
N ALA A 58 -3.15 -13.02 12.22
CA ALA A 58 -4.04 -14.17 12.13
C ALA A 58 -4.05 -15.05 13.40
N PHE A 59 -3.08 -14.85 14.29
CA PHE A 59 -2.89 -15.64 15.49
C PHE A 59 -2.66 -14.74 16.71
N ALA A 60 -3.28 -15.12 17.83
CA ALA A 60 -2.96 -14.52 19.11
C ALA A 60 -1.59 -15.01 19.63
N ASN A 61 -1.05 -14.27 20.60
CA ASN A 61 0.18 -14.62 21.33
C ASN A 61 0.15 -16.03 21.98
N ASN A 62 -1.02 -16.66 22.09
CA ASN A 62 -1.23 -18.00 22.60
C ASN A 62 -1.33 -19.08 21.49
N ASN A 63 -0.94 -18.78 20.25
CA ASN A 63 -1.02 -19.65 19.06
C ASN A 63 -2.44 -20.09 18.66
N HIS A 64 -3.48 -19.47 19.21
CA HIS A 64 -4.85 -19.70 18.71
C HIS A 64 -5.12 -18.80 17.51
N GLN A 65 -5.70 -19.39 16.45
CA GLN A 65 -6.25 -18.60 15.36
C GLN A 65 -7.33 -17.69 15.92
N GLN A 66 -7.17 -16.40 15.69
CA GLN A 66 -8.20 -15.44 16.04
C GLN A 66 -9.12 -15.24 14.84
N ARG A 67 -10.41 -15.41 15.08
CA ARG A 67 -11.45 -15.14 14.10
C ARG A 67 -12.12 -13.82 14.48
N ASP A 68 -12.64 -13.13 13.48
CA ASP A 68 -13.49 -11.94 13.66
C ASP A 68 -12.81 -10.78 14.41
N ILE A 69 -11.47 -10.66 14.29
CA ILE A 69 -10.77 -9.46 14.73
C ILE A 69 -11.09 -8.32 13.76
N GLN A 70 -11.61 -7.23 14.32
CA GLN A 70 -11.81 -6.00 13.57
C GLN A 70 -10.93 -4.89 14.16
N GLN A 71 -10.30 -4.10 13.30
CA GLN A 71 -9.65 -2.86 13.72
C GLN A 71 -10.70 -1.83 14.12
N MET A 72 -10.45 -1.16 15.24
CA MET A 72 -11.27 -0.07 15.76
C MET A 72 -10.58 1.29 15.61
N ALA A 73 -9.25 1.32 15.73
CA ALA A 73 -8.46 2.54 15.57
C ALA A 73 -7.03 2.23 15.12
N TYR A 74 -6.32 3.26 14.65
CA TYR A 74 -4.88 3.20 14.36
C TYR A 74 -4.15 4.48 14.74
N GLN A 75 -2.83 4.40 14.88
CA GLN A 75 -1.93 5.54 14.96
C GLN A 75 -0.66 5.20 14.17
N ILE A 76 -0.27 6.09 13.26
CA ILE A 76 0.98 5.99 12.52
C ILE A 76 1.86 7.16 12.95
N LYS A 77 3.11 6.86 13.32
CA LYS A 77 4.16 7.84 13.52
C LYS A 77 5.29 7.57 12.55
N ILE A 78 5.80 8.63 11.92
CA ILE A 78 6.98 8.54 11.07
C ILE A 78 8.07 9.43 11.66
N TYR A 79 9.25 8.85 11.82
CA TYR A 79 10.43 9.55 12.29
C TYR A 79 11.46 9.64 11.18
N GLU A 80 12.10 10.80 11.03
CA GLU A 80 13.31 10.94 10.23
C GLU A 80 14.53 10.53 11.06
N ARG A 81 15.40 9.70 10.47
CA ARG A 81 16.73 9.40 11.02
C ARG A 81 17.79 10.17 10.24
N PRO A 82 18.50 11.11 10.89
CA PRO A 82 19.63 11.79 10.30
C PRO A 82 20.71 10.78 9.88
N THR A 83 21.32 11.01 8.72
CA THR A 83 22.41 10.16 8.20
C THR A 83 23.66 10.13 9.08
N HIS A 84 23.85 11.13 9.93
CA HIS A 84 25.08 11.33 10.71
C HIS A 84 24.92 11.03 12.21
N ASP A 85 23.69 10.83 12.70
CA ASP A 85 23.43 10.50 14.10
C ASP A 85 22.25 9.53 14.21
N THR A 86 22.57 8.27 14.51
CA THR A 86 21.58 7.20 14.60
C THR A 86 20.78 7.22 15.90
N ASN A 87 21.16 8.05 16.88
CA ASN A 87 20.50 8.12 18.18
C ASN A 87 19.40 9.19 18.23
N ILE A 88 19.32 10.04 17.21
CA ILE A 88 18.32 11.09 17.12
C ILE A 88 17.28 10.67 16.09
N SER A 89 16.01 10.67 16.50
CA SER A 89 14.87 10.44 15.62
C SER A 89 13.92 11.63 15.75
N ILE A 90 13.65 12.30 14.64
CA ILE A 90 12.82 13.51 14.60
C ILE A 90 11.43 13.10 14.15
N LEU A 91 10.41 13.33 14.97
CA LEU A 91 9.03 13.06 14.60
C LEU A 91 8.64 13.96 13.41
N LEU A 92 8.37 13.33 12.28
CA LEU A 92 7.97 14.00 11.03
C LEU A 92 6.46 14.08 10.90
N TRP A 93 5.77 13.00 11.27
CA TRP A 93 4.32 12.89 11.11
C TRP A 93 3.71 11.98 12.18
N ASP A 94 2.55 12.37 12.69
CA ASP A 94 1.72 11.61 13.62
C ASP A 94 0.26 11.77 13.20
N THR A 95 -0.46 10.67 13.00
CA THR A 95 -1.90 10.72 12.69
C THR A 95 -2.77 11.04 13.90
N GLU A 96 -2.19 11.05 15.11
CA GLU A 96 -2.91 10.85 16.38
C GLU A 96 -3.71 9.52 16.38
N PRO A 97 -4.19 9.05 17.55
CA PRO A 97 -5.13 7.94 17.60
C PRO A 97 -6.40 8.27 16.79
N THR A 98 -6.59 7.56 15.69
CA THR A 98 -7.70 7.77 14.75
C THR A 98 -8.64 6.58 14.75
N SER A 99 -9.91 6.80 15.08
CA SER A 99 -10.96 5.78 15.01
C SER A 99 -11.26 5.42 13.55
N SER A 100 -10.95 4.19 13.15
CA SER A 100 -11.14 3.71 11.78
C SER A 100 -10.96 2.19 11.71
N SER A 101 -11.77 1.55 10.88
CA SER A 101 -11.63 0.13 10.52
C SER A 101 -10.71 -0.11 9.33
N PHE A 102 -10.24 0.95 8.66
CA PHE A 102 -9.36 0.83 7.50
C PHE A 102 -7.92 0.52 7.91
N SER A 103 -7.31 -0.48 7.28
CA SER A 103 -5.90 -0.83 7.46
C SER A 103 -5.01 -0.28 6.34
N THR A 104 -5.42 0.84 5.75
CA THR A 104 -4.72 1.56 4.70
C THR A 104 -4.89 3.07 4.87
N VAL A 105 -3.81 3.81 4.74
CA VAL A 105 -3.76 5.27 4.94
C VAL A 105 -2.79 5.89 3.95
N GLN A 106 -3.20 6.96 3.28
CA GLN A 106 -2.27 7.76 2.49
C GLN A 106 -1.48 8.69 3.39
N TYR A 107 -0.16 8.71 3.21
CA TYR A 107 0.70 9.66 3.89
C TYR A 107 0.31 11.09 3.53
N ASN A 108 0.04 11.90 4.55
CA ASN A 108 -0.34 13.31 4.42
C ASN A 108 0.51 14.22 5.32
N GLY A 109 1.74 13.80 5.62
CA GLY A 109 2.70 14.60 6.38
C GLY A 109 3.61 15.44 5.46
N PRO A 110 4.65 16.05 6.04
CA PRO A 110 5.67 16.78 5.29
C PRO A 110 6.36 15.95 4.21
N MET A 111 6.79 16.58 3.12
CA MET A 111 7.49 15.90 2.03
C MET A 111 8.77 15.19 2.51
N PHE A 112 8.96 13.93 2.12
CA PHE A 112 10.22 13.21 2.37
C PHE A 112 11.38 13.86 1.64
N ALA A 113 12.48 14.06 2.35
CA ALA A 113 13.75 14.46 1.78
C ALA A 113 14.42 13.27 1.10
N THR A 114 15.15 13.57 0.03
CA THR A 114 15.93 12.56 -0.70
C THR A 114 17.13 12.09 0.13
N ASP A 115 17.54 10.84 -0.08
CA ASP A 115 18.71 10.23 0.59
C ASP A 115 18.61 10.26 2.13
N ARG A 116 17.39 10.11 2.65
CA ARG A 116 17.08 10.00 4.08
C ARG A 116 16.47 8.66 4.42
N ARG A 117 16.68 8.25 5.67
CA ARG A 117 16.04 7.07 6.26
C ARG A 117 14.90 7.51 7.16
N TYR A 118 13.81 6.76 7.09
CA TYR A 118 12.62 7.01 7.89
C TYR A 118 12.24 5.74 8.65
N GLU A 119 11.74 5.92 9.87
CA GLU A 119 11.14 4.85 10.66
C GLU A 119 9.64 5.02 10.72
N LEU A 120 8.94 3.92 10.44
CA LEU A 120 7.50 3.84 10.54
C LEU A 120 7.15 3.07 11.80
N HIS A 121 6.41 3.72 12.70
CA HIS A 121 5.84 3.12 13.89
C HIS A 121 4.33 3.06 13.69
N LEU A 122 3.79 1.84 13.65
CA LEU A 122 2.36 1.59 13.56
C LEU A 122 1.85 1.00 14.88
N ARG A 123 0.75 1.56 15.37
CA ARG A 123 -0.08 0.98 16.43
C ARG A 123 -1.51 0.85 15.92
N TYR A 124 -2.20 -0.21 16.30
CA TYR A 124 -3.63 -0.35 16.03
C TYR A 124 -4.35 -0.89 17.27
N TRP A 125 -5.65 -0.63 17.34
CA TRP A 125 -6.52 -1.16 18.39
C TRP A 125 -7.55 -2.04 17.73
N SER A 126 -7.74 -3.25 18.25
CA SER A 126 -8.73 -4.20 17.74
C SER A 126 -9.79 -4.56 18.78
N SER A 127 -10.89 -5.15 18.29
CA SER A 127 -12.06 -5.56 19.07
C SER A 127 -11.76 -6.54 20.22
N ASP A 128 -10.66 -7.26 20.15
CA ASP A 128 -10.20 -8.24 21.14
C ASP A 128 -9.26 -7.65 22.22
N GLY A 129 -9.01 -6.33 22.18
CA GLY A 129 -8.15 -5.65 23.13
C GLY A 129 -6.66 -5.75 22.85
N MET A 130 -6.24 -6.29 21.69
CA MET A 130 -4.84 -6.14 21.26
C MET A 130 -4.52 -4.67 20.92
N LYS A 131 -3.29 -4.28 21.26
CA LYS A 131 -2.71 -2.94 21.11
C LYS A 131 -1.39 -3.02 20.35
#